data_AF-A0A7K1KT30-F1
#
_entry.id   AF-A0A7K1KT30-F1
#
_cell.length_a   1.000
_cell.length_b   1.000
_cell.length_c   1.000
_cell.angle_alpha   90.00
_cell.angle_beta   90.00
_cell.angle_gamma   90.00
#
_symmetry.space_group_name_H-M   'P 1'
#
loop_
_entity.id
_entity.type
_entity.pdbx_description
1 polymer ?
#
loop_
_entity_poly.entity_id
_entity_poly.type
_entity_poly.pdbx_seq_one_letter_code
_entity_poly.pdbx_strand_id
1 'polypeptide(L)'
;MAKSQTVAKYQADALMATHGHRAPAIYAWDVRTSALGMGGVTDARERAFREVDAALREGAPGAVGIVREVELSLVAGVYRDVRVVGEARLDGDSGSVVWAHE
;
A
#
# COMPACT_ATOMS: atom_id res chain seq x y z
N MET A 1 -37.25 33.09 -9.45
CA MET A 1 -36.47 31.95 -9.99
C MET A 1 -35.24 31.76 -9.12
N ALA A 2 -35.27 30.86 -8.12
CA ALA A 2 -34.14 30.58 -7.22
C ALA A 2 -34.33 29.23 -6.51
N LYS A 3 -34.61 28.15 -7.25
CA LYS A 3 -34.80 26.81 -6.67
C LYS A 3 -33.83 25.73 -7.20
N SER A 4 -32.96 26.05 -8.16
CA SER A 4 -32.07 25.03 -8.77
C SER A 4 -30.70 24.87 -8.12
N GLN A 5 -30.20 25.85 -7.35
CA GLN A 5 -28.84 25.73 -6.75
C GLN A 5 -28.81 24.91 -5.44
N THR A 6 -29.89 24.93 -4.66
CA THR A 6 -29.91 24.25 -3.34
C THR A 6 -30.06 22.72 -3.47
N VAL A 7 -30.77 22.23 -4.48
CA VAL A 7 -31.00 20.79 -4.66
C VAL A 7 -29.74 20.06 -5.16
N ALA A 8 -28.94 20.71 -6.02
CA ALA A 8 -27.68 20.16 -6.51
C ALA A 8 -26.62 20.01 -5.39
N LYS A 9 -26.60 20.95 -4.42
CA LYS A 9 -25.67 20.89 -3.29
C LYS A 9 -26.02 19.75 -2.31
N TYR A 10 -27.32 19.52 -2.07
CA TYR A 10 -27.78 18.41 -1.22
C TYR A 10 -27.56 17.02 -1.84
N GLN A 11 -27.56 16.89 -3.17
CA GLN A 11 -27.25 15.62 -3.82
C GLN A 11 -25.75 15.28 -3.81
N ALA A 12 -24.87 16.28 -3.83
CA ALA A 12 -23.43 16.06 -3.68
C ALA A 12 -23.05 15.60 -2.26
N ASP A 13 -23.62 16.23 -1.23
CA ASP A 13 -23.38 15.83 0.16
C ASP A 13 -24.01 14.46 0.49
N ALA A 14 -25.18 14.13 -0.09
CA ALA A 14 -25.83 12.83 0.12
C ALA A 14 -25.13 11.67 -0.60
N LEU A 15 -24.45 11.91 -1.72
CA LEU A 15 -23.59 10.92 -2.37
C LEU A 15 -22.28 10.67 -1.59
N MET A 16 -21.80 11.67 -0.83
CA MET A 16 -20.63 11.51 0.05
C MET A 16 -20.99 10.90 1.41
N ALA A 17 -22.24 10.98 1.84
CA ALA A 17 -22.67 10.58 3.19
C ALA A 17 -23.35 9.20 3.29
N THR A 18 -23.54 8.45 2.19
CA THR A 18 -24.35 7.22 2.22
C THR A 18 -23.58 5.91 2.38
N HIS A 19 -22.25 5.91 2.44
CA HIS A 19 -21.50 4.72 2.83
C HIS A 19 -20.30 5.11 3.67
N GLY A 20 -20.32 4.78 4.96
CA GLY A 20 -19.14 4.75 5.83
C GLY A 20 -18.10 3.69 5.42
N HIS A 21 -17.94 3.45 4.11
CA HIS A 21 -16.84 2.68 3.55
C HIS A 21 -15.71 3.66 3.27
N ARG A 22 -14.82 3.82 4.25
CA ARG A 22 -13.45 4.23 3.93
C ARG A 22 -12.98 3.30 2.81
N ALA A 23 -12.46 3.85 1.72
CA ALA A 23 -11.93 3.04 0.62
C ALA A 23 -10.98 1.97 1.21
N PRO A 24 -11.01 0.72 0.73
CA PRO A 24 -10.11 -0.32 1.23
C PRO A 24 -8.67 0.16 1.17
N ALA A 25 -7.91 -0.06 2.25
CA ALA A 25 -6.48 0.24 2.24
C ALA A 25 -5.80 -0.62 1.17
N ILE A 26 -4.94 -0.01 0.36
CA ILE A 26 -4.11 -0.72 -0.62
C ILE A 26 -2.69 -0.72 -0.09
N TYR A 27 -2.01 -1.84 -0.24
CA TYR A 27 -0.64 -2.04 0.18
C TYR A 27 0.22 -2.31 -1.05
N ALA A 28 1.21 -1.46 -1.27
CA ALA A 28 2.29 -1.72 -2.22
C ALA A 28 3.44 -2.40 -1.46
N TRP A 29 4.08 -3.37 -2.09
CA TRP A 29 5.28 -4.00 -1.54
C TRP A 29 6.35 -4.08 -2.61
N ASP A 30 7.60 -3.94 -2.17
CA ASP A 30 8.77 -3.97 -3.03
C ASP A 30 9.92 -4.65 -2.30
N VAL A 31 10.69 -5.47 -3.01
CA VAL A 31 11.96 -6.02 -2.55
C VAL A 31 13.05 -5.61 -3.53
N ARG A 32 14.03 -4.88 -3.02
CA ARG A 32 15.19 -4.40 -3.77
C ARG A 32 16.37 -5.32 -3.53
N THR A 33 16.91 -5.88 -4.61
CA THR A 33 18.20 -6.58 -4.61
C THR A 33 19.20 -5.82 -5.48
N SER A 34 20.47 -6.23 -5.46
CA SER A 34 21.50 -5.65 -6.33
C SER A 34 21.30 -5.95 -7.83
N ALA A 35 20.51 -6.98 -8.16
CA ALA A 35 20.34 -7.45 -9.54
C ALA A 35 18.93 -7.18 -10.10
N LEU A 36 17.89 -7.33 -9.28
CA LEU A 36 16.47 -7.26 -9.68
C LEU A 36 15.60 -6.66 -8.56
N GLY A 37 14.53 -5.97 -8.95
CA GLY A 37 13.46 -5.53 -8.05
C GLY A 37 12.22 -6.40 -8.26
N MET A 38 11.63 -6.88 -7.17
CA MET A 38 10.31 -7.52 -7.16
C MET A 38 9.31 -6.60 -6.45
N GLY A 39 8.04 -6.68 -6.82
CA GLY A 39 7.01 -5.89 -6.16
C GLY A 39 5.61 -6.14 -6.68
N GLY A 40 4.63 -5.57 -5.99
CA GLY A 40 3.22 -5.71 -6.33
C GLY A 40 2.31 -4.85 -5.45
N VAL A 41 1.00 -4.98 -5.69
CA VAL A 41 -0.05 -4.31 -4.91
C VAL A 41 -1.11 -5.30 -4.47
N THR A 42 -1.65 -5.13 -3.27
CA THR A 42 -2.73 -5.94 -2.72
C THR A 42 -3.56 -5.14 -1.73
N ASP A 43 -4.83 -5.48 -1.56
CA ASP A 43 -5.73 -4.96 -0.54
C ASP A 43 -5.62 -5.67 0.82
N ALA A 44 -4.78 -6.72 0.93
CA ALA A 44 -4.58 -7.49 2.15
C ALA A 44 -3.18 -7.24 2.74
N ARG A 45 -3.11 -6.59 3.91
CA ARG A 45 -1.84 -6.23 4.58
C ARG A 45 -0.96 -7.47 4.75
N GLU A 46 -1.50 -8.52 5.33
CA GLU A 46 -0.77 -9.75 5.67
C GLU A 46 -0.23 -10.45 4.42
N ARG A 47 -0.93 -10.30 3.28
CA ARG A 47 -0.43 -10.82 2.01
C ARG A 47 0.82 -10.05 1.58
N ALA A 48 0.81 -8.72 1.63
CA ALA A 48 1.99 -7.91 1.27
C ALA A 48 3.23 -8.30 2.09
N PHE A 49 3.06 -8.49 3.40
CA PHE A 49 4.14 -8.96 4.28
C PHE A 49 4.65 -10.35 3.85
N ARG A 50 3.76 -11.31 3.56
CA ARG A 50 4.16 -12.65 3.10
C ARG A 50 4.91 -12.63 1.77
N GLU A 51 4.50 -11.80 0.82
CA GLU A 51 5.20 -11.66 -0.47
C GLU A 51 6.62 -11.11 -0.28
N VAL A 52 6.80 -10.11 0.59
CA VAL A 52 8.14 -9.60 0.96
C VAL A 52 8.98 -10.69 1.63
N ASP A 53 8.38 -11.43 2.56
CA ASP A 53 9.02 -12.52 3.28
C ASP A 53 9.53 -13.62 2.34
N ALA A 54 8.72 -14.01 1.34
CA ALA A 54 9.10 -14.98 0.33
C ALA A 54 10.22 -14.43 -0.58
N ALA A 55 10.01 -13.22 -1.09
CA ALA A 55 10.96 -12.55 -1.99
C ALA A 55 12.34 -12.31 -1.34
N LEU A 56 12.39 -12.00 -0.04
CA LEU A 56 13.66 -11.85 0.69
C LEU A 56 14.38 -13.19 0.89
N ARG A 57 13.67 -14.29 1.10
CA ARG A 57 14.28 -15.63 1.25
C ARG A 57 14.83 -16.17 -0.07
N GLU A 58 14.21 -15.80 -1.20
CA GLU A 58 14.69 -16.17 -2.54
C GLU A 58 15.76 -15.20 -3.08
N GLY A 59 15.87 -14.02 -2.47
CA GLY A 59 16.76 -12.95 -2.89
C GLY A 59 18.22 -13.14 -2.49
N ALA A 60 19.09 -12.31 -3.09
CA ALA A 60 20.50 -12.25 -2.74
C ALA A 60 20.72 -11.60 -1.35
N PRO A 61 21.82 -11.92 -0.65
CA PRO A 61 22.21 -11.24 0.59
C PRO A 61 22.21 -9.71 0.44
N GLY A 62 21.70 -9.01 1.45
CA GLY A 62 21.56 -7.55 1.44
C GLY A 62 20.29 -7.03 0.77
N ALA A 63 19.35 -7.91 0.40
CA ALA A 63 18.03 -7.50 -0.06
C ALA A 63 17.23 -6.78 1.06
N VAL A 64 16.47 -5.76 0.65
CA VAL A 64 15.60 -4.98 1.54
C VAL A 64 14.18 -4.98 0.98
N GLY A 65 13.22 -5.33 1.83
CA GLY A 65 11.80 -5.29 1.56
C GLY A 65 11.12 -4.10 2.21
N ILE A 66 10.11 -3.54 1.56
CA ILE A 66 9.31 -2.43 2.10
C ILE A 66 7.84 -2.71 1.78
N VAL A 67 6.96 -2.49 2.76
CA VAL A 67 5.51 -2.44 2.60
C VAL A 67 5.02 -1.03 2.88
N ARG A 68 4.20 -0.49 1.97
CA ARG A 68 3.64 0.86 2.04
C ARG A 68 2.13 0.79 1.92
N GLU A 69 1.43 1.57 2.75
CA GLU A 69 0.02 1.89 2.51
C GLU A 69 -0.03 2.94 1.41
N VAL A 70 -0.84 2.71 0.39
CA VAL A 70 -0.97 3.58 -0.78
C VAL A 70 -2.44 3.89 -1.07
N GLU A 71 -2.65 5.01 -1.72
CA GLU A 71 -3.96 5.43 -2.22
C GLU A 71 -3.92 5.69 -3.72
N LEU A 72 -4.98 5.34 -4.45
CA LEU A 72 -5.09 5.64 -5.87
C LEU A 72 -5.47 7.10 -6.08
N SER A 73 -4.58 7.90 -6.65
CA SER A 73 -4.90 9.26 -7.08
C SER A 73 -5.74 9.21 -8.36
N LEU A 74 -7.03 9.53 -8.25
CA LEU A 74 -7.95 9.58 -9.40
C LEU A 74 -7.57 10.69 -10.41
N VAL A 75 -6.86 11.72 -9.96
CA VAL A 75 -6.41 12.83 -10.82
C VAL A 75 -5.18 12.44 -11.63
N ALA A 76 -4.24 11.74 -11.01
CA ALA A 76 -2.96 11.40 -11.64
C ALA A 76 -2.92 9.98 -12.21
N GLY A 77 -3.90 9.13 -11.89
CA GLY A 77 -3.92 7.72 -12.31
C GLY A 77 -2.79 6.88 -11.72
N VAL A 78 -2.20 7.31 -10.59
CA VAL A 78 -1.07 6.65 -9.93
C VAL A 78 -1.35 6.40 -8.46
N TYR A 79 -0.73 5.36 -7.90
CA TYR A 79 -0.68 5.15 -6.46
C TYR A 79 0.23 6.18 -5.80
N ARG A 80 -0.23 6.75 -4.69
CA ARG A 80 0.55 7.66 -3.84
C ARG A 80 0.80 6.99 -2.50
N ASP A 81 2.03 7.10 -2.02
CA ASP A 81 2.40 6.60 -0.70
C ASP A 81 1.69 7.41 0.38
N VAL A 82 0.95 6.72 1.25
CA VAL A 82 0.31 7.29 2.45
C VAL A 82 1.30 7.19 3.61
N ARG A 83 1.86 6.00 3.84
CA ARG A 83 2.87 5.74 4.87
C ARG A 83 3.62 4.43 4.61
N VAL A 84 4.82 4.31 5.20
CA VAL A 84 5.50 3.02 5.34
C VAL A 84 4.85 2.23 6.48
N VAL A 85 4.57 0.95 6.22
CA VAL A 85 3.89 0.04 7.15
C VAL A 85 4.86 -1.00 7.72
N GLY A 86 5.95 -1.27 7.02
CA GLY A 86 7.03 -2.12 7.51
C GLY A 86 8.21 -2.13 6.56
N GLU A 87 9.41 -2.26 7.11
CA GLU A 87 10.64 -2.50 6.36
C GLU A 87 11.25 -3.81 6.82
N ALA A 88 11.80 -4.58 5.90
CA ALA A 88 12.35 -5.89 6.18
C ALA A 88 13.72 -6.06 5.57
N ARG A 89 14.57 -6.85 6.21
CA ARG A 89 15.83 -7.32 5.64
C ARG A 89 16.04 -8.78 5.96
N LEU A 90 16.75 -9.49 5.09
CA LEU A 90 17.26 -10.80 5.43
C LEU A 90 18.49 -10.65 6.33
N ASP A 91 18.46 -11.27 7.50
CA ASP A 91 19.61 -11.36 8.38
C ASP A 91 20.62 -12.39 7.83
N GLY A 92 21.84 -11.95 7.56
CA GLY A 92 22.87 -12.78 6.93
C GLY A 92 23.36 -13.93 7.81
N ASP A 93 23.29 -13.78 9.13
CA ASP A 93 23.80 -14.76 10.08
C ASP A 93 22.77 -15.86 10.38
N SER A 94 21.51 -15.48 10.58
CA SER A 94 20.44 -16.42 10.94
C SER A 94 19.59 -16.90 9.76
N GLY A 95 19.67 -16.23 8.59
CA GLY A 95 18.76 -16.46 7.47
C GLY A 95 17.30 -16.06 7.76
N SER A 96 17.05 -15.36 8.87
CA SER A 96 15.71 -14.92 9.27
C SER A 96 15.37 -13.57 8.63
N VAL A 97 14.09 -13.36 8.31
CA VAL A 97 13.60 -12.04 7.91
C VAL A 97 13.34 -11.22 9.16
N VAL A 98 13.94 -10.03 9.23
CA VAL A 98 13.82 -9.10 10.36
C VAL A 98 13.07 -7.87 9.90
N TRP A 99 11.95 -7.58 10.58
CA TRP A 99 11.11 -6.42 10.33
C TRP A 99 11.47 -5.26 11.27
N ALA A 100 11.62 -4.07 10.71
CA ALA A 100 11.74 -2.81 11.42
C ALA A 100 10.40 -2.07 11.32
N HIS A 101 9.75 -1.91 12.47
CA HIS A 101 8.46 -1.24 12.71
C HIS A 101 7.21 -2.04 12.27
N GLU A 102 6.26 -2.19 13.22
CA GLU A 102 4.94 -2.83 13.04
C GLU A 102 3.79 -1.90 13.49
#